data_AF-A0A2V8RVI7-F1
#
_entry.id   AF-A0A2V8RVI7-F1
#
_cell.length_a   1.000
_cell.length_b   1.000
_cell.length_c   1.000
_cell.angle_alpha   90.00
_cell.angle_beta   90.00
_cell.angle_gamma   90.00
#
_symmetry.space_group_name_H-M   'P 1'
#
loop_
_entity.id
_entity.type
_entity.pdbx_description
1 polymer ?
#
loop_
_entity_poly.entity_id
_entity_poly.type
_entity_poly.pdbx_seq_one_letter_code
_entity_poly.pdbx_strand_id
1 'polypeptide(L)'
;MEDVDQLVDWEEKADQWKMKEIPRMIKLQYCAYNGIGDLFEVRKERIQLLWPHYQWHRWNERRLRGACKTHWLTWMGPGSSGKTADAAVFGLEYWLQAPDRTAIINCSTTTKMLRARIWSNVTFYHQSVLRTKENYVGELLDSVTRIRWRQGDDKNGIFAMAVEEGPVDEVLNNLIGIHTERVLLIIDEGQGIREAILKATNNMAKNPRFDFIMMGNPDSIHSPLAKQSEPLGGWDSVERGETEEWETLGGPVPGNGLCQFFDGRKSPADDSPEERKRLPWLINKDWVEAHLKSVKWNLNDPTFWAQAIGWPPVMGLESTILDDAIILSFHCKGKAVWTQGFRQCASFDPNFSGGDKAILQFIKYGETEDEKGRLRWVIEFGEWMLVTIDGNRKDRAPDYQRVDFCKVECEKRGIKPRDFSLDSTGAGRPLKSIFDQEWGIVNGIEAGGNPSDDVVVDEMGKTAREAYDTQASYLLFSFREFAMADGIRGLSHEASFQAVSRRTFLRGGKWCAEPKVGSKGRRDERGREVRGYKQRMGHSPDHLDTCCVGVEFCRTIGGATPTVNLPPPAEGSDQAWKDEFSSDNYLRDYSFV
;
A
#
# COMPACT_ATOMS: atom_id res chain seq x y z
N MET A 1 27.23 31.68 4.84
CA MET A 1 27.81 30.57 4.08
C MET A 1 29.27 30.54 4.44
N GLU A 2 29.71 29.54 5.21
CA GLU A 2 31.14 29.32 5.40
C GLU A 2 31.71 28.95 4.03
N ASP A 3 32.77 29.62 3.63
CA ASP A 3 33.42 29.37 2.35
C ASP A 3 34.06 27.97 2.40
N VAL A 4 33.81 27.13 1.39
CA VAL A 4 34.42 25.79 1.30
C VAL A 4 35.94 25.88 1.38
N ASP A 5 36.51 27.01 0.93
CA ASP A 5 37.95 27.30 0.98
C ASP A 5 38.49 27.49 2.41
N GLN A 6 37.62 27.64 3.42
CA GLN A 6 37.98 27.79 4.83
C GLN A 6 37.66 26.55 5.68
N LEU A 7 36.91 25.59 5.15
CA LEU A 7 36.44 24.41 5.89
C LEU A 7 37.53 23.35 6.15
N VAL A 8 38.57 23.35 5.33
CA VAL A 8 39.66 22.37 5.35
C VAL A 8 40.96 23.10 5.04
N ASP A 9 42.07 22.66 5.64
CA ASP A 9 43.40 23.08 5.21
C ASP A 9 43.70 22.48 3.82
N TRP A 10 43.38 23.26 2.78
CA TRP A 10 43.56 22.83 1.39
C TRP A 10 45.02 22.86 0.95
N GLU A 11 45.89 23.61 1.63
CA GLU A 11 47.32 23.59 1.36
C GLU A 11 47.91 22.25 1.81
N GLU A 12 47.60 21.82 3.02
CA GLU A 12 47.99 20.50 3.53
C GLU A 12 47.45 19.37 2.63
N LYS A 13 46.18 19.46 2.20
CA LYS A 13 45.59 18.46 1.30
C LYS A 13 46.25 18.46 -0.08
N ALA A 14 46.59 19.63 -0.62
CA ALA A 14 47.25 19.75 -1.90
C ALA A 14 48.62 19.06 -1.86
N ASP A 15 49.38 19.25 -0.78
CA ASP A 15 50.66 18.57 -0.54
C ASP A 15 50.48 17.05 -0.41
N GLN A 16 49.49 16.59 0.38
CA GLN A 16 49.18 15.17 0.55
C GLN A 16 48.83 14.49 -0.79
N TRP A 17 48.07 15.17 -1.65
CA TRP A 17 47.62 14.63 -2.93
C TRP A 17 48.57 14.94 -4.09
N LYS A 18 49.68 15.63 -3.82
CA LYS A 18 50.68 16.06 -4.82
C LYS A 18 50.05 16.88 -5.94
N MET A 19 49.11 17.76 -5.58
CA MET A 19 48.44 18.69 -6.49
C MET A 19 48.98 20.10 -6.25
N LYS A 20 49.15 20.89 -7.31
CA LYS A 20 49.55 22.30 -7.19
C LYS A 20 48.45 23.15 -6.56
N GLU A 21 47.20 22.83 -6.90
CA GLU A 21 45.99 23.45 -6.40
C GLU A 21 44.88 22.42 -6.48
N ILE A 22 43.99 22.37 -5.49
CA ILE A 22 42.83 21.48 -5.50
C ILE A 22 41.66 22.20 -6.19
N PRO A 23 41.15 21.69 -7.33
CA PRO A 23 39.99 22.26 -8.00
C PRO A 23 38.77 22.33 -7.07
N ARG A 24 37.98 23.40 -7.20
CA ARG A 24 36.75 23.63 -6.41
C ARG A 24 35.79 22.43 -6.41
N MET A 25 35.64 21.75 -7.56
CA MET A 25 34.83 20.52 -7.66
C MET A 25 35.33 19.40 -6.74
N ILE A 26 36.64 19.24 -6.59
CA ILE A 26 37.26 18.22 -5.70
C ILE A 26 37.11 18.64 -4.23
N LYS A 27 37.22 19.94 -3.92
CA LYS A 27 36.95 20.44 -2.56
C LYS A 27 35.53 20.12 -2.12
N LEU A 28 34.54 20.47 -2.94
CA LEU A 28 33.13 20.17 -2.69
C LEU A 28 32.87 18.66 -2.62
N GLN A 29 33.55 17.85 -3.44
CA GLN A 29 33.48 16.39 -3.36
C GLN A 29 33.88 15.89 -1.97
N TYR A 30 35.04 16.36 -1.52
CA TYR A 30 35.63 15.94 -0.25
C TYR A 30 34.74 16.36 0.91
N CYS A 31 34.25 17.59 0.92
CA CYS A 31 33.33 18.06 1.95
C CYS A 31 32.02 17.26 1.97
N ALA A 32 31.42 17.00 0.79
CA ALA A 32 30.19 16.23 0.68
C ALA A 32 30.34 14.77 1.16
N TYR A 33 31.45 14.12 0.80
CA TYR A 33 31.74 12.74 1.22
C TYR A 33 31.97 12.64 2.74
N ASN A 34 32.74 13.57 3.31
CA ASN A 34 33.15 13.53 4.71
C ASN A 34 32.16 14.20 5.68
N GLY A 35 31.08 14.81 5.18
CA GLY A 35 30.12 15.48 6.04
C GLY A 35 30.64 16.80 6.62
N ILE A 36 31.48 17.53 5.89
CA ILE A 36 32.14 18.77 6.38
C ILE A 36 31.36 20.00 5.90
N GLY A 37 31.05 20.90 6.84
CA GLY A 37 30.31 22.14 6.60
C GLY A 37 28.80 21.95 6.49
N ASP A 38 28.09 22.94 5.96
CA ASP A 38 26.67 22.81 5.62
C ASP A 38 26.51 21.91 4.38
N LEU A 39 26.16 20.65 4.62
CA LEU A 39 26.03 19.65 3.57
C LEU A 39 25.02 20.03 2.49
N PHE A 40 23.97 20.78 2.83
CA PHE A 40 23.01 21.23 1.81
C PHE A 40 23.68 22.20 0.84
N GLU A 41 24.35 23.24 1.36
CA GLU A 41 25.01 24.25 0.51
C GLU A 41 26.15 23.62 -0.30
N VAL A 42 26.97 22.77 0.32
CA VAL A 42 28.07 22.06 -0.36
C VAL A 42 27.54 21.19 -1.51
N ARG A 43 26.51 20.38 -1.27
CA ARG A 43 25.95 19.51 -2.31
C ARG A 43 25.19 20.30 -3.37
N LYS A 44 24.45 21.35 -2.99
CA LYS A 44 23.75 22.23 -3.93
C LYS A 44 24.73 22.88 -4.90
N GLU A 45 25.81 23.46 -4.37
CA GLU A 45 26.85 24.08 -5.19
C GLU A 45 27.52 23.06 -6.12
N ARG A 46 27.82 21.86 -5.61
CA ARG A 46 28.36 20.76 -6.43
C ARG A 46 27.43 20.37 -7.57
N ILE A 47 26.13 20.24 -7.31
CA ILE A 47 25.11 19.96 -8.33
C ILE A 47 25.06 21.08 -9.37
N GLN A 48 25.13 22.36 -8.96
CA GLN A 48 25.14 23.49 -9.88
C GLN A 48 26.36 23.47 -10.82
N LEU A 49 27.52 23.06 -10.32
CA LEU A 49 28.72 22.91 -11.15
C LEU A 49 28.64 21.70 -12.08
N LEU A 50 28.08 20.58 -11.62
CA LEU A 50 27.93 19.34 -12.41
C LEU A 50 26.85 19.49 -13.50
N TRP A 51 25.75 20.18 -13.19
CA TRP A 51 24.61 20.40 -14.06
C TRP A 51 24.13 21.87 -13.99
N PRO A 52 24.80 22.80 -14.69
CA PRO A 52 24.43 24.22 -14.68
C PRO A 52 23.01 24.53 -15.16
N HIS A 53 22.41 23.59 -15.91
CA HIS A 53 21.05 23.71 -16.43
C HIS A 53 19.97 23.13 -15.49
N TYR A 54 20.36 22.51 -14.37
CA TYR A 54 19.42 21.99 -13.39
C TYR A 54 18.66 23.15 -12.72
N GLN A 55 17.33 23.12 -12.82
CA GLN A 55 16.49 24.22 -12.38
C GLN A 55 16.13 24.09 -10.89
N TRP A 56 16.78 24.88 -10.04
CA TRP A 56 16.47 24.95 -8.61
C TRP A 56 15.12 25.62 -8.34
N HIS A 57 14.40 25.13 -7.34
CA HIS A 57 13.16 25.72 -6.81
C HIS A 57 12.93 25.23 -5.37
N ARG A 58 12.05 25.88 -4.59
CA ARG A 58 11.92 25.58 -3.16
C ARG A 58 11.66 24.10 -2.81
N TRP A 59 10.96 23.34 -3.67
CA TRP A 59 10.75 21.91 -3.45
C TRP A 59 12.02 21.04 -3.57
N ASN A 60 12.85 21.21 -4.60
CA ASN A 60 14.05 20.37 -4.75
C ASN A 60 15.14 20.77 -3.74
N GLU A 61 15.17 22.03 -3.32
CA GLU A 61 15.98 22.46 -2.18
C GLU A 61 15.55 21.74 -0.90
N ARG A 62 14.24 21.69 -0.61
CA ARG A 62 13.73 20.99 0.58
C ARG A 62 14.04 19.48 0.53
N ARG A 63 13.93 18.86 -0.64
CA ARG A 63 14.32 17.45 -0.84
C ARG A 63 15.79 17.21 -0.54
N LEU A 64 16.67 18.08 -1.04
CA LEU A 64 18.11 17.95 -0.78
C LEU A 64 18.43 18.15 0.71
N ARG A 65 17.78 19.11 1.38
CA ARG A 65 17.91 19.28 2.85
C ARG A 65 17.52 18.02 3.60
N GLY A 66 16.40 17.40 3.24
CA GLY A 66 15.96 16.12 3.80
C GLY A 66 16.99 15.01 3.59
N ALA A 67 17.52 14.89 2.37
CA ALA A 67 18.56 13.92 2.01
C ALA A 67 19.93 14.17 2.66
N CYS A 68 20.14 15.34 3.29
CA CYS A 68 21.33 15.63 4.10
C CYS A 68 21.09 15.41 5.61
N LYS A 69 19.84 15.40 6.06
CA LYS A 69 19.45 15.34 7.47
C LYS A 69 19.20 13.91 7.95
N THR A 70 18.65 13.04 7.11
CA THR A 70 18.31 11.66 7.46
C THR A 70 18.79 10.67 6.40
N HIS A 71 18.98 9.43 6.84
CA HIS A 71 19.26 8.27 6.00
C HIS A 71 17.99 7.55 5.53
N TRP A 72 16.80 7.95 6.01
CA TRP A 72 15.54 7.33 5.63
C TRP A 72 14.51 8.39 5.25
N LEU A 73 14.29 8.55 3.95
CA LEU A 73 13.49 9.65 3.40
C LEU A 73 12.34 9.12 2.56
N THR A 74 11.14 9.67 2.78
CA THR A 74 10.00 9.46 1.88
C THR A 74 9.50 10.78 1.29
N TRP A 75 9.15 10.75 0.00
CA TRP A 75 8.60 11.90 -0.72
C TRP A 75 7.19 11.59 -1.22
N MET A 76 6.22 12.20 -0.57
CA MET A 76 4.82 12.18 -0.99
C MET A 76 4.51 13.45 -1.76
N GLY A 77 3.80 13.34 -2.88
CA GLY A 77 3.39 14.51 -3.64
C GLY A 77 2.70 14.12 -4.94
N PRO A 78 2.18 15.07 -5.70
CA PRO A 78 1.37 14.82 -6.87
C PRO A 78 2.19 14.34 -8.08
N GLY A 79 1.50 14.03 -9.16
CA GLY A 79 2.12 13.89 -10.47
C GLY A 79 2.87 15.16 -10.87
N SER A 80 3.93 14.99 -11.66
CA SER A 80 4.73 16.11 -12.20
C SER A 80 5.28 17.06 -11.13
N SER A 81 5.72 16.54 -9.99
CA SER A 81 6.30 17.32 -8.89
C SER A 81 7.84 17.35 -8.86
N GLY A 82 8.51 16.78 -9.88
CA GLY A 82 9.97 16.74 -10.00
C GLY A 82 10.69 15.63 -9.21
N LYS A 83 9.97 14.86 -8.37
CA LYS A 83 10.55 13.84 -7.44
C LYS A 83 11.56 12.92 -8.13
N THR A 84 11.15 12.28 -9.23
CA THR A 84 11.99 11.30 -9.95
C THR A 84 13.24 11.91 -10.55
N ALA A 85 13.15 13.15 -11.08
CA ALA A 85 14.32 13.86 -11.62
C ALA A 85 15.30 14.24 -10.51
N ASP A 86 14.79 14.74 -9.38
CA ASP A 86 15.61 15.11 -8.22
C ASP A 86 16.32 13.89 -7.63
N ALA A 87 15.63 12.75 -7.52
CA ALA A 87 16.22 11.49 -7.07
C ALA A 87 17.38 11.05 -7.96
N ALA A 88 17.21 11.17 -9.28
CA ALA A 88 18.25 10.83 -10.24
C ALA A 88 19.48 11.73 -10.07
N VAL A 89 19.30 13.06 -9.98
CA VAL A 89 20.39 14.02 -9.76
C VAL A 89 21.09 13.78 -8.43
N PHE A 90 20.34 13.64 -7.33
CA PHE A 90 20.90 13.46 -6.00
C PHE A 90 21.60 12.11 -5.87
N GLY A 91 21.06 11.06 -6.47
CA GLY A 91 21.68 9.73 -6.51
C GLY A 91 22.98 9.72 -7.33
N LEU A 92 22.99 10.37 -8.50
CA LEU A 92 24.21 10.54 -9.31
C LEU A 92 25.27 11.34 -8.58
N GLU A 93 24.91 12.47 -7.98
CA GLU A 93 25.84 13.28 -7.20
C GLU A 93 26.41 12.51 -6.01
N TYR A 94 25.56 11.80 -5.27
CA TYR A 94 25.96 10.97 -4.13
C TYR A 94 26.95 9.87 -4.54
N TRP A 95 26.72 9.22 -5.68
CA TRP A 95 27.63 8.22 -6.23
C TRP A 95 28.98 8.84 -6.63
N LEU A 96 28.95 9.98 -7.32
CA LEU A 96 30.16 10.70 -7.74
C LEU A 96 31.01 11.22 -6.57
N GLN A 97 30.50 11.24 -5.33
CA GLN A 97 31.32 11.54 -4.16
C GLN A 97 32.39 10.47 -3.91
N ALA A 98 32.08 9.19 -4.11
CA ALA A 98 33.03 8.08 -3.93
C ALA A 98 32.64 6.88 -4.81
N PRO A 99 32.81 6.96 -6.14
CA PRO A 99 32.24 6.01 -7.10
C PRO A 99 32.87 4.61 -7.03
N ASP A 100 34.05 4.47 -6.43
CA ASP A 100 34.79 3.22 -6.21
C ASP A 100 34.28 2.38 -5.02
N ARG A 101 33.35 2.93 -4.23
CA ARG A 101 32.83 2.32 -2.99
C ARG A 101 31.36 2.61 -2.72
N THR A 102 30.65 3.12 -3.72
CA THR A 102 29.24 3.50 -3.61
C THR A 102 28.40 2.72 -4.62
N ALA A 103 27.25 2.19 -4.17
CA ALA A 103 26.26 1.54 -5.00
C ALA A 103 24.90 2.25 -4.85
N ILE A 104 24.27 2.59 -5.97
CA ILE A 104 22.92 3.15 -6.03
C ILE A 104 22.01 2.11 -6.67
N ILE A 105 20.91 1.79 -6.03
CA ILE A 105 19.93 0.84 -6.53
C ILE A 105 18.64 1.61 -6.80
N ASN A 106 18.27 1.77 -8.07
CA ASN A 106 17.02 2.36 -8.50
C ASN A 106 15.99 1.27 -8.75
N CYS A 107 14.91 1.27 -7.98
CA CYS A 107 13.80 0.35 -8.11
C CYS A 107 12.58 1.04 -8.70
N SER A 108 11.86 0.34 -9.57
CA SER A 108 10.51 0.69 -10.02
C SER A 108 9.73 -0.59 -10.30
N THR A 109 8.46 -0.46 -10.68
CA THR A 109 7.54 -1.60 -10.77
C THR A 109 7.98 -2.63 -11.83
N THR A 110 7.93 -2.27 -13.11
CA THR A 110 8.29 -3.16 -14.24
C THR A 110 9.52 -2.65 -14.99
N THR A 111 10.21 -3.52 -15.73
CA THR A 111 11.43 -3.14 -16.47
C THR A 111 11.14 -2.04 -17.50
N LYS A 112 9.98 -2.12 -18.17
CA LYS A 112 9.53 -1.11 -19.13
C LYS A 112 9.30 0.24 -18.44
N MET A 113 8.64 0.25 -17.28
CA MET A 113 8.35 1.49 -16.55
C MET A 113 9.62 2.08 -15.91
N LEU A 114 10.50 1.24 -15.39
CA LEU A 114 11.82 1.63 -14.88
C LEU A 114 12.62 2.40 -15.94
N ARG A 115 12.69 1.85 -17.16
CA ARG A 115 13.35 2.51 -18.31
C ARG A 115 12.71 3.83 -18.69
N ALA A 116 11.37 3.90 -18.67
CA ALA A 116 10.63 5.10 -19.04
C ALA A 116 10.68 6.21 -17.97
N ARG A 117 10.81 5.85 -16.69
CA ARG A 117 10.73 6.77 -15.54
C ARG A 117 12.10 7.19 -15.00
N ILE A 118 12.58 6.54 -13.94
CA ILE A 118 13.80 6.97 -13.25
C ILE A 118 15.05 6.75 -14.09
N TRP A 119 15.14 5.66 -14.84
CA TRP A 119 16.35 5.37 -15.61
C TRP A 119 16.58 6.38 -16.74
N SER A 120 15.52 6.84 -17.41
CA SER A 120 15.64 7.88 -18.45
C SER A 120 16.18 9.21 -17.87
N ASN A 121 15.81 9.54 -16.63
CA ASN A 121 16.37 10.69 -15.92
C ASN A 121 17.84 10.46 -15.56
N VAL A 122 18.17 9.28 -15.02
CA VAL A 122 19.56 8.91 -14.69
C VAL A 122 20.46 8.99 -15.92
N THR A 123 20.04 8.44 -17.06
CA THR A 123 20.84 8.50 -18.29
C THR A 123 20.96 9.91 -18.84
N PHE A 124 19.88 10.70 -18.81
CA PHE A 124 19.91 12.11 -19.22
C PHE A 124 20.92 12.93 -18.39
N TYR A 125 20.87 12.82 -17.06
CA TYR A 125 21.81 13.55 -16.19
C TYR A 125 23.23 12.99 -16.26
N HIS A 126 23.41 11.67 -16.42
CA HIS A 126 24.73 11.08 -16.64
C HIS A 126 25.40 11.56 -17.93
N GLN A 127 24.62 11.75 -18.99
CA GLN A 127 25.12 12.23 -20.28
C GLN A 127 25.37 13.74 -20.29
N SER A 128 24.56 14.51 -19.56
CA SER A 128 24.67 15.97 -19.49
C SER A 128 25.62 16.50 -18.41
N VAL A 129 26.22 15.62 -17.60
CA VAL A 129 27.21 16.01 -16.59
C VAL A 129 28.40 16.71 -17.23
N LEU A 130 28.85 17.82 -16.63
CA LEU A 130 30.03 18.53 -17.08
C LEU A 130 31.29 17.67 -16.84
N ARG A 131 31.83 17.12 -17.93
CA ARG A 131 33.05 16.29 -17.90
C ARG A 131 34.29 17.19 -17.93
N THR A 132 35.10 17.11 -16.89
CA THR A 132 36.45 17.70 -16.85
C THR A 132 37.50 16.59 -16.89
N LYS A 133 38.78 16.96 -17.07
CA LYS A 133 39.88 15.98 -17.00
C LYS A 133 39.95 15.30 -15.63
N GLU A 134 39.49 15.98 -14.59
CA GLU A 134 39.49 15.51 -13.20
C GLU A 134 38.20 14.80 -12.78
N ASN A 135 37.14 14.81 -13.62
CA ASN A 135 35.82 14.29 -13.26
C ASN A 135 35.40 13.11 -14.15
N TYR A 136 35.86 11.92 -13.80
CA TYR A 136 35.39 10.69 -14.44
C TYR A 136 34.04 10.27 -13.87
N VAL A 137 33.08 9.98 -14.74
CA VAL A 137 31.68 9.71 -14.38
C VAL A 137 31.26 8.27 -14.69
N GLY A 138 32.24 7.37 -14.84
CA GLY A 138 32.03 5.97 -15.17
C GLY A 138 31.48 5.70 -16.57
N GLU A 139 31.13 4.44 -16.80
CA GLU A 139 30.68 3.90 -18.08
C GLU A 139 29.20 3.51 -18.01
N LEU A 140 28.40 4.07 -18.92
CA LEU A 140 26.98 3.76 -19.08
C LEU A 140 26.82 2.50 -19.95
N LEU A 141 26.24 1.47 -19.38
CA LEU A 141 25.83 0.23 -20.04
C LEU A 141 24.30 0.18 -20.13
N ASP A 142 23.74 0.93 -21.07
CA ASP A 142 22.29 1.16 -21.15
C ASP A 142 21.47 -0.11 -21.49
N SER A 143 22.08 -1.07 -22.20
CA SER A 143 21.44 -2.35 -22.53
C SER A 143 21.07 -3.17 -21.29
N VAL A 144 21.81 -3.01 -20.20
CA VAL A 144 21.60 -3.70 -18.91
C VAL A 144 21.25 -2.72 -17.78
N THR A 145 20.83 -1.50 -18.13
CA THR A 145 20.41 -0.44 -17.19
C THR A 145 21.38 -0.25 -16.02
N ARG A 146 22.66 -0.05 -16.34
CA ARG A 146 23.74 0.08 -15.35
C ARG A 146 24.72 1.19 -15.71
N ILE A 147 25.21 1.91 -14.70
CA ILE A 147 26.44 2.71 -14.78
C ILE A 147 27.45 2.04 -13.88
N ARG A 148 28.65 1.74 -14.39
CA ARG A 148 29.74 1.16 -13.59
C ARG A 148 30.86 2.17 -13.41
N TRP A 149 31.58 2.08 -12.29
CA TRP A 149 32.76 2.90 -12.09
C TRP A 149 33.81 2.63 -13.16
N ARG A 150 34.31 1.40 -13.28
CA ARG A 150 35.28 0.99 -14.31
C ARG A 150 34.92 -0.38 -14.88
N GLN A 151 35.52 -0.71 -16.02
CA GLN A 151 35.42 -2.06 -16.56
C GLN A 151 35.87 -3.09 -15.53
N GLY A 152 35.05 -4.12 -15.31
CA GLY A 152 35.27 -5.15 -14.28
C GLY A 152 34.77 -4.80 -12.88
N ASP A 153 34.29 -3.57 -12.63
CA ASP A 153 33.60 -3.23 -11.38
C ASP A 153 32.10 -3.53 -11.50
N ASP A 154 31.71 -4.70 -11.02
CA ASP A 154 30.32 -5.16 -10.98
C ASP A 154 29.60 -4.77 -9.68
N LYS A 155 30.30 -4.13 -8.74
CA LYS A 155 29.82 -3.88 -7.38
C LYS A 155 29.47 -2.41 -7.14
N ASN A 156 30.30 -1.49 -7.63
CA ASN A 156 30.12 -0.05 -7.43
C ASN A 156 29.60 0.60 -8.72
N GLY A 157 28.52 1.36 -8.57
CA GLY A 157 27.78 1.86 -9.71
C GLY A 157 26.35 2.22 -9.39
N ILE A 158 25.60 2.47 -10.45
CA ILE A 158 24.16 2.73 -10.40
C ILE A 158 23.48 1.60 -11.15
N PHE A 159 22.54 0.93 -10.49
CA PHE A 159 21.83 -0.23 -10.98
C PHE A 159 20.35 0.09 -11.04
N ALA A 160 19.68 -0.31 -12.12
CA ALA A 160 18.23 -0.24 -12.20
C ALA A 160 17.65 -1.65 -12.09
N MET A 161 16.68 -1.84 -11.20
CA MET A 161 16.04 -3.13 -10.94
C MET A 161 14.52 -3.01 -10.97
N ALA A 162 13.85 -3.88 -11.73
CA ALA A 162 12.40 -4.02 -11.66
C ALA A 162 12.02 -4.93 -10.49
N VAL A 163 11.08 -4.49 -9.66
CA VAL A 163 10.74 -5.21 -8.40
C VAL A 163 9.37 -5.90 -8.42
N GLU A 164 8.56 -5.69 -9.45
CA GLU A 164 7.33 -6.47 -9.67
C GLU A 164 7.49 -7.64 -10.65
N GLU A 165 8.64 -7.79 -11.31
CA GLU A 165 8.92 -8.87 -12.25
C GLU A 165 9.70 -9.99 -11.55
N GLY A 166 9.30 -11.24 -11.80
CA GLY A 166 9.96 -12.43 -11.24
C GLY A 166 9.50 -12.87 -9.85
N PRO A 167 10.01 -14.03 -9.38
CA PRO A 167 9.80 -14.54 -8.03
C PRO A 167 10.32 -13.56 -6.99
N VAL A 168 9.57 -13.38 -5.90
CA VAL A 168 9.94 -12.45 -4.81
C VAL A 168 11.34 -12.77 -4.25
N ASP A 169 11.65 -14.04 -4.02
CA ASP A 169 12.92 -14.46 -3.43
C ASP A 169 14.13 -14.12 -4.32
N GLU A 170 13.97 -14.18 -5.64
CA GLU A 170 15.03 -13.81 -6.58
C GLU A 170 15.34 -12.31 -6.52
N VAL A 171 14.29 -11.48 -6.55
CA VAL A 171 14.41 -10.02 -6.43
C VAL A 171 15.05 -9.64 -5.09
N LEU A 172 14.65 -10.29 -3.99
CA LEU A 172 15.23 -10.07 -2.66
C LEU A 172 16.70 -10.47 -2.61
N ASN A 173 17.08 -11.63 -3.16
CA ASN A 173 18.46 -12.10 -3.14
C ASN A 173 19.39 -11.16 -3.92
N ASN A 174 18.93 -10.66 -5.08
CA ASN A 174 19.70 -9.70 -5.87
C ASN A 174 19.91 -8.37 -5.13
N LEU A 175 18.89 -7.92 -4.37
CA LEU A 175 18.96 -6.71 -3.55
C LEU A 175 19.86 -6.88 -2.32
N ILE A 176 19.79 -8.02 -1.64
CA ILE A 176 20.55 -8.30 -0.40
C ILE A 176 22.03 -8.50 -0.69
N GLY A 177 22.41 -9.03 -1.85
CA GLY A 177 23.79 -9.38 -2.20
C GLY A 177 24.74 -8.20 -2.43
N ILE A 178 24.25 -6.96 -2.44
CA ILE A 178 25.08 -5.76 -2.68
C ILE A 178 25.72 -5.31 -1.36
N HIS A 179 27.00 -5.63 -1.20
CA HIS A 179 27.78 -5.33 0.01
C HIS A 179 28.90 -4.32 -0.25
N THR A 180 28.64 -3.01 -0.20
CA THR A 180 29.67 -1.96 -0.37
C THR A 180 29.68 -0.97 0.79
N GLU A 181 30.65 -0.04 0.81
CA GLU A 181 30.79 0.92 1.92
C GLU A 181 29.55 1.81 2.04
N ARG A 182 29.02 2.26 0.90
CA ARG A 182 27.87 3.17 0.81
C ARG A 182 26.80 2.63 -0.14
N VAL A 183 25.61 2.36 0.37
CA VAL A 183 24.46 1.93 -0.44
C VAL A 183 23.36 2.97 -0.36
N LEU A 184 22.82 3.40 -1.49
CA LEU A 184 21.60 4.20 -1.57
C LEU A 184 20.53 3.44 -2.34
N LEU A 185 19.43 3.12 -1.69
CA LEU A 185 18.25 2.53 -2.32
C LEU A 185 17.24 3.64 -2.65
N ILE A 186 16.90 3.76 -3.93
CA ILE A 186 15.90 4.71 -4.45
C ILE A 186 14.72 3.91 -5.00
N ILE A 187 13.53 4.11 -4.45
CA ILE A 187 12.31 3.45 -4.89
C ILE A 187 11.38 4.50 -5.52
N ASP A 188 11.23 4.41 -6.84
CA ASP A 188 10.31 5.23 -7.63
C ASP A 188 8.95 4.52 -7.74
N GLU A 189 7.87 5.27 -7.54
CA GLU A 189 6.48 4.77 -7.51
C GLU A 189 6.25 3.76 -6.38
N GLY A 190 6.70 4.14 -5.18
CA GLY A 190 6.71 3.31 -3.98
C GLY A 190 5.34 2.82 -3.52
N GLN A 191 4.25 3.45 -3.94
CA GLN A 191 2.90 2.95 -3.67
C GLN A 191 2.60 1.63 -4.41
N GLY A 192 3.28 1.38 -5.54
CA GLY A 192 3.04 0.22 -6.39
C GLY A 192 4.04 -0.93 -6.22
N ILE A 193 4.94 -0.89 -5.23
CA ILE A 193 5.94 -1.96 -5.02
C ILE A 193 5.42 -3.07 -4.12
N ARG A 194 6.07 -4.25 -4.13
CA ARG A 194 5.78 -5.34 -3.20
C ARG A 194 6.38 -5.03 -1.83
N GLU A 195 5.63 -5.19 -0.74
CA GLU A 195 6.12 -4.96 0.63
C GLU A 195 7.36 -5.80 0.99
N ALA A 196 7.52 -6.97 0.38
CA ALA A 196 8.70 -7.82 0.58
C ALA A 196 10.01 -7.07 0.34
N ILE A 197 10.05 -6.12 -0.60
CA ILE A 197 11.25 -5.30 -0.89
C ILE A 197 11.66 -4.47 0.32
N LEU A 198 10.70 -3.97 1.10
CA LEU A 198 10.98 -3.23 2.32
C LEU A 198 11.66 -4.12 3.37
N LYS A 199 11.39 -5.44 3.39
CA LYS A 199 12.10 -6.37 4.27
C LYS A 199 13.58 -6.54 3.88
N ALA A 200 13.95 -6.35 2.62
CA ALA A 200 15.35 -6.41 2.19
C ALA A 200 16.19 -5.28 2.78
N THR A 201 15.57 -4.14 3.10
CA THR A 201 16.27 -2.97 3.68
C THR A 201 16.92 -3.30 5.02
N ASN A 202 16.36 -4.23 5.80
CA ASN A 202 16.96 -4.69 7.07
C ASN A 202 18.35 -5.31 6.88
N ASN A 203 18.60 -5.95 5.74
CA ASN A 203 19.92 -6.48 5.42
C ASN A 203 20.82 -5.40 4.83
N MET A 204 20.28 -4.51 3.98
CA MET A 204 21.07 -3.41 3.43
C MET A 204 21.55 -2.43 4.50
N ALA A 205 20.77 -2.24 5.56
CA ALA A 205 21.12 -1.44 6.72
C ALA A 205 22.33 -1.98 7.50
N LYS A 206 22.82 -3.19 7.19
CA LYS A 206 24.08 -3.74 7.75
C LYS A 206 25.33 -3.23 7.04
N ASN A 207 25.20 -2.55 5.89
CA ASN A 207 26.33 -1.88 5.26
C ASN A 207 26.78 -0.69 6.12
N PRO A 208 28.06 -0.26 6.06
CA PRO A 208 28.57 0.84 6.88
C PRO A 208 27.76 2.13 6.75
N ARG A 209 27.27 2.42 5.53
CA ARG A 209 26.32 3.50 5.27
C ARG A 209 25.21 3.01 4.35
N PHE A 210 23.97 3.13 4.81
CA PHE A 210 22.77 2.85 4.04
C PHE A 210 21.86 4.07 4.05
N ASP A 211 21.58 4.61 2.87
CA ASP A 211 20.63 5.69 2.64
C ASP A 211 19.42 5.15 1.85
N PHE A 212 18.23 5.69 2.12
CA PHE A 212 16.97 5.23 1.55
C PHE A 212 16.13 6.43 1.11
N ILE A 213 15.63 6.39 -0.13
CA ILE A 213 14.67 7.36 -0.66
C ILE A 213 13.52 6.59 -1.31
N MET A 214 12.29 6.80 -0.83
CA MET A 214 11.09 6.23 -1.44
C MET A 214 10.12 7.32 -1.83
N MET A 215 9.64 7.31 -3.06
CA MET A 215 8.81 8.40 -3.58
C MET A 215 7.64 7.89 -4.40
N GLY A 216 6.59 8.69 -4.45
CA GLY A 216 5.45 8.39 -5.31
C GLY A 216 4.25 9.27 -5.04
N ASN A 217 3.14 8.86 -5.63
CA ASN A 217 1.84 9.50 -5.49
C ASN A 217 0.97 8.53 -4.68
N PRO A 218 0.77 8.76 -3.37
CA PRO A 218 0.14 7.79 -2.48
C PRO A 218 -1.31 7.51 -2.91
N ASP A 219 -1.67 6.24 -3.04
CA ASP A 219 -2.98 5.77 -3.47
C ASP A 219 -3.88 5.27 -2.33
N SER A 220 -3.29 4.99 -1.18
CA SER A 220 -3.95 4.58 0.07
C SER A 220 -2.98 4.77 1.24
N ILE A 221 -3.51 4.97 2.46
CA ILE A 221 -2.74 4.94 3.71
C ILE A 221 -2.07 3.57 3.96
N HIS A 222 -2.56 2.51 3.33
CA HIS A 222 -2.01 1.16 3.44
C HIS A 222 -0.96 0.82 2.38
N SER A 223 -0.74 1.72 1.43
CA SER A 223 0.30 1.53 0.42
C SER A 223 1.68 1.45 1.08
N PRO A 224 2.65 0.74 0.47
CA PRO A 224 4.00 0.65 1.03
C PRO A 224 4.63 2.03 1.24
N LEU A 225 4.39 2.98 0.32
CA LEU A 225 4.82 4.37 0.46
C LEU A 225 4.21 5.03 1.69
N ALA A 226 2.88 4.93 1.86
CA ALA A 226 2.20 5.55 2.99
C ALA A 226 2.63 4.90 4.32
N LYS A 227 2.77 3.58 4.40
CA LYS A 227 3.29 2.91 5.60
C LYS A 227 4.70 3.38 5.99
N GLN A 228 5.60 3.58 5.03
CA GLN A 228 6.92 4.14 5.32
C GLN A 228 6.92 5.64 5.62
N SER A 229 5.83 6.32 5.25
CA SER A 229 5.62 7.74 5.47
C SER A 229 4.71 8.03 6.66
N GLU A 230 4.24 7.01 7.39
CA GLU A 230 3.27 7.21 8.46
C GLU A 230 3.90 8.04 9.60
N PRO A 231 3.24 9.11 10.08
CA PRO A 231 3.78 9.92 11.18
C PRO A 231 3.95 9.12 12.47
N LEU A 232 4.90 9.50 13.32
CA LEU A 232 5.09 8.91 14.65
C LEU A 232 3.80 8.83 15.49
N GLY A 233 2.96 9.86 15.41
CA GLY A 233 1.67 9.93 16.11
C GLY A 233 0.49 9.33 15.33
N GLY A 234 0.74 8.63 14.22
CA GLY A 234 -0.28 8.17 13.28
C GLY A 234 -0.80 9.29 12.36
N TRP A 235 -1.61 8.91 11.37
CA TRP A 235 -2.13 9.86 10.36
C TRP A 235 -3.00 10.98 10.92
N ASP A 236 -3.64 10.77 12.08
CA ASP A 236 -4.44 11.80 12.74
C ASP A 236 -3.59 12.89 13.43
N SER A 237 -2.26 12.66 13.56
CA SER A 237 -1.34 13.64 14.16
C SER A 237 -0.84 14.71 13.18
N VAL A 238 -1.18 14.60 11.89
CA VAL A 238 -0.77 15.55 10.85
C VAL A 238 -1.97 16.15 10.16
N GLU A 239 -1.92 17.45 9.93
CA GLU A 239 -3.01 18.19 9.31
C GLU A 239 -2.83 18.31 7.80
N ARG A 240 -3.89 17.94 7.06
CA ARG A 240 -3.86 17.81 5.60
C ARG A 240 -3.67 19.17 4.94
N GLY A 241 -2.57 19.32 4.20
CA GLY A 241 -2.25 20.57 3.49
C GLY A 241 -1.56 21.62 4.34
N GLU A 242 -1.44 21.42 5.65
CA GLU A 242 -0.68 22.30 6.54
C GLU A 242 0.67 21.69 6.91
N THR A 243 0.67 20.41 7.28
CA THR A 243 1.90 19.71 7.67
C THR A 243 2.64 19.24 6.42
N GLU A 244 3.85 19.74 6.19
CA GLU A 244 4.64 19.45 4.98
C GLU A 244 5.85 18.54 5.24
N GLU A 245 6.19 18.30 6.50
CA GLU A 245 7.29 17.44 6.92
C GLU A 245 7.00 16.85 8.31
N TRP A 246 7.33 15.58 8.52
CA TRP A 246 7.17 14.91 9.82
C TRP A 246 8.11 13.70 9.96
N GLU A 247 8.40 13.34 11.21
CA GLU A 247 9.13 12.12 11.54
C GLU A 247 8.23 10.89 11.36
N THR A 248 8.78 9.80 10.82
CA THR A 248 7.99 8.63 10.42
C THR A 248 8.19 7.43 11.34
N LEU A 249 7.18 6.56 11.39
CA LEU A 249 7.28 5.20 11.92
C LEU A 249 8.11 4.28 11.00
N GLY A 250 8.33 4.70 9.75
CA GLY A 250 9.11 3.96 8.76
C GLY A 250 10.61 3.94 9.06
N GLY A 251 11.28 2.95 8.48
CA GLY A 251 12.72 2.74 8.66
C GLY A 251 13.09 1.80 9.81
N PRO A 252 14.41 1.61 10.02
CA PRO A 252 14.93 0.63 10.97
C PRO A 252 14.66 1.01 12.44
N VAL A 253 14.47 2.30 12.71
CA VAL A 253 14.17 2.85 14.03
C VAL A 253 13.05 3.88 13.86
N PRO A 254 11.87 3.68 14.49
CA PRO A 254 10.79 4.67 14.47
C PRO A 254 11.29 6.04 14.95
N GLY A 255 10.96 7.09 14.21
CA GLY A 255 11.33 8.48 14.50
C GLY A 255 12.62 8.95 13.86
N ASN A 256 13.42 8.04 13.29
CA ASN A 256 14.63 8.42 12.57
C ASN A 256 14.39 8.67 11.07
N GLY A 257 13.21 8.31 10.56
CA GLY A 257 12.78 8.60 9.19
C GLY A 257 12.12 9.96 9.05
N LEU A 258 12.17 10.54 7.85
CA LEU A 258 11.55 11.81 7.50
C LEU A 258 10.63 11.63 6.29
N CYS A 259 9.38 12.04 6.42
CA CYS A 259 8.50 12.22 5.28
C CYS A 259 8.47 13.69 4.89
N GLN A 260 8.57 13.98 3.60
CA GLN A 260 8.33 15.30 3.04
C GLN A 260 7.15 15.24 2.08
N PHE A 261 6.10 16.00 2.42
CA PHE A 261 4.88 16.10 1.63
C PHE A 261 4.87 17.38 0.79
N PHE A 262 4.76 17.22 -0.53
CA PHE A 262 4.72 18.30 -1.51
C PHE A 262 3.30 18.45 -2.03
N ASP A 263 2.54 19.40 -1.49
CA ASP A 263 1.16 19.66 -1.89
C ASP A 263 1.09 20.31 -3.29
N GLY A 264 0.41 19.68 -4.25
CA GLY A 264 0.29 20.22 -5.60
C GLY A 264 -0.36 21.60 -5.71
N ARG A 265 -1.16 22.00 -4.71
CA ARG A 265 -1.76 23.35 -4.63
C ARG A 265 -0.73 24.43 -4.28
N LYS A 266 0.41 24.02 -3.71
CA LYS A 266 1.52 24.88 -3.26
C LYS A 266 2.73 24.73 -4.17
N SER A 267 2.52 24.53 -5.47
CA SER A 267 3.61 24.34 -6.44
C SER A 267 4.50 25.58 -6.57
N PRO A 268 5.84 25.42 -6.63
CA PRO A 268 6.77 26.50 -6.97
C PRO A 268 6.50 27.16 -8.31
N ALA A 269 5.91 26.44 -9.27
CA ALA A 269 5.53 27.02 -10.57
C ALA A 269 4.46 28.12 -10.44
N ASP A 270 3.75 28.19 -9.31
CA ASP A 270 2.75 29.20 -9.03
C ASP A 270 3.25 30.29 -8.06
N ASP A 271 4.54 30.29 -7.69
CA ASP A 271 5.13 31.30 -6.82
C ASP A 271 5.18 32.69 -7.51
N SER A 272 5.38 32.71 -8.84
CA SER A 272 5.28 33.92 -9.67
C SER A 272 5.02 33.59 -11.16
N PRO A 273 4.59 34.56 -12.00
CA PRO A 273 4.48 34.38 -13.45
C PRO A 273 5.80 33.99 -14.13
N GLU A 274 6.94 34.46 -13.61
CA GLU A 274 8.28 34.11 -14.11
C GLU A 274 8.61 32.65 -13.80
N GLU A 275 8.31 32.18 -12.57
CA GLU A 275 8.46 30.79 -12.18
C GLU A 275 7.57 29.87 -13.02
N ARG A 276 6.33 30.28 -13.29
CA ARG A 276 5.39 29.57 -14.18
C ARG A 276 5.99 29.31 -15.56
N LYS A 277 6.70 30.30 -16.11
CA LYS A 277 7.38 30.21 -17.41
C LYS A 277 8.68 29.41 -17.34
N ARG A 278 9.40 29.48 -16.22
CA ARG A 278 10.67 28.77 -16.01
C ARG A 278 10.47 27.28 -15.74
N LEU A 279 9.38 26.94 -15.05
CA LEU A 279 9.00 25.60 -14.60
C LEU A 279 7.70 25.09 -15.26
N PRO A 280 7.54 25.15 -16.60
CA PRO A 280 6.28 24.79 -17.27
C PRO A 280 5.94 23.30 -17.18
N TRP A 281 6.94 22.49 -16.81
CA TRP A 281 6.85 21.04 -16.66
C TRP A 281 6.38 20.60 -15.26
N LEU A 282 6.38 21.52 -14.29
CA LEU A 282 5.96 21.26 -12.92
C LEU A 282 4.44 21.44 -12.81
N ILE A 283 3.80 20.63 -11.96
CA ILE A 283 2.37 20.78 -11.63
C ILE A 283 2.08 22.22 -11.19
N ASN A 284 0.86 22.67 -11.38
CA ASN A 284 0.46 24.05 -11.17
C ASN A 284 -1.05 24.17 -11.01
N LYS A 285 -1.52 25.36 -10.63
CA LYS A 285 -2.94 25.66 -10.42
C LYS A 285 -3.84 25.27 -11.59
N ASP A 286 -3.44 25.59 -12.83
CA ASP A 286 -4.26 25.26 -14.01
C ASP A 286 -4.40 23.74 -14.20
N TRP A 287 -3.35 22.98 -13.90
CA TRP A 287 -3.37 21.51 -14.00
C TRP A 287 -4.18 20.88 -12.86
N VAL A 288 -4.07 21.42 -11.64
CA VAL A 288 -4.90 21.01 -10.51
C VAL A 288 -6.37 21.26 -10.81
N GLU A 289 -6.71 22.44 -11.34
CA GLU A 289 -8.07 22.79 -11.74
C GLU A 289 -8.57 21.92 -12.92
N ALA A 290 -7.71 21.66 -13.91
CA ALA A 290 -8.05 20.75 -15.02
C ALA A 290 -8.33 19.33 -14.53
N HIS A 291 -7.55 18.83 -13.55
CA HIS A 291 -7.80 17.53 -12.93
C HIS A 291 -9.14 17.53 -12.17
N LEU A 292 -9.39 18.58 -11.38
CA LEU A 292 -10.66 18.74 -10.66
C LEU A 292 -11.87 18.78 -11.60
N LYS A 293 -11.76 19.50 -12.73
CA LYS A 293 -12.76 19.48 -13.82
C LYS A 293 -12.95 18.09 -14.41
N SER A 294 -11.88 17.32 -14.58
CA SER A 294 -11.95 15.96 -15.14
C SER A 294 -12.70 14.98 -14.24
N VAL A 295 -12.66 15.20 -12.92
CA VAL A 295 -13.44 14.46 -11.91
C VAL A 295 -14.76 15.15 -11.57
N LYS A 296 -15.26 16.03 -12.46
CA LYS A 296 -16.54 16.76 -12.33
C LYS A 296 -16.67 17.54 -11.03
N TRP A 297 -15.59 18.17 -10.60
CA TRP A 297 -15.52 18.96 -9.36
C TRP A 297 -15.70 18.15 -8.07
N ASN A 298 -15.57 16.82 -8.14
CA ASN A 298 -15.56 15.98 -6.94
C ASN A 298 -14.23 16.13 -6.19
N LEU A 299 -14.23 16.97 -5.15
CA LEU A 299 -13.07 17.18 -4.27
C LEU A 299 -12.67 15.93 -3.48
N ASN A 300 -13.56 14.94 -3.38
CA ASN A 300 -13.29 13.66 -2.70
C ASN A 300 -12.83 12.56 -3.65
N ASP A 301 -12.65 12.87 -4.95
CA ASP A 301 -12.20 11.89 -5.92
C ASP A 301 -10.79 11.37 -5.53
N PRO A 302 -10.63 10.06 -5.33
CA PRO A 302 -9.35 9.51 -4.91
C PRO A 302 -8.19 9.84 -5.86
N THR A 303 -8.45 9.91 -7.18
CA THR A 303 -7.44 10.25 -8.19
C THR A 303 -7.02 11.70 -8.09
N PHE A 304 -7.93 12.61 -7.77
CA PHE A 304 -7.60 14.00 -7.47
C PHE A 304 -6.68 14.12 -6.26
N TRP A 305 -7.00 13.43 -5.15
CA TRP A 305 -6.15 13.40 -3.95
C TRP A 305 -4.75 12.83 -4.22
N ALA A 306 -4.66 11.69 -4.91
CA ALA A 306 -3.37 11.06 -5.17
C ALA A 306 -2.54 11.83 -6.22
N GLN A 307 -3.15 12.26 -7.33
CA GLN A 307 -2.42 12.76 -8.49
C GLN A 307 -2.30 14.29 -8.55
N ALA A 308 -3.24 15.04 -7.99
CA ALA A 308 -3.22 16.50 -7.99
C ALA A 308 -2.77 17.08 -6.65
N ILE A 309 -3.20 16.50 -5.52
CA ILE A 309 -2.77 16.94 -4.18
C ILE A 309 -1.47 16.23 -3.76
N GLY A 310 -1.38 14.92 -3.99
CA GLY A 310 -0.26 14.10 -3.56
C GLY A 310 -0.42 13.47 -2.18
N TRP A 311 -1.65 13.35 -1.70
CA TRP A 311 -1.99 12.86 -0.36
C TRP A 311 -2.85 11.58 -0.45
N PRO A 312 -2.69 10.60 0.45
CA PRO A 312 -3.44 9.35 0.40
C PRO A 312 -4.94 9.62 0.52
N PRO A 313 -5.77 9.14 -0.41
CA PRO A 313 -7.22 9.31 -0.32
C PRO A 313 -7.81 8.46 0.82
N VAL A 314 -8.86 8.99 1.46
CA VAL A 314 -9.56 8.31 2.57
C VAL A 314 -10.21 7.00 2.13
N MET A 315 -10.75 6.96 0.91
CA MET A 315 -11.41 5.75 0.37
C MET A 315 -10.46 4.84 -0.42
N GLY A 316 -9.17 5.16 -0.55
CA GLY A 316 -8.27 4.48 -1.49
C GLY A 316 -8.60 4.78 -2.98
N LEU A 317 -7.66 4.58 -3.89
CA LEU A 317 -7.88 4.74 -5.35
C LEU A 317 -8.74 3.63 -5.97
N GLU A 318 -8.95 2.53 -5.28
CA GLU A 318 -9.55 1.32 -5.80
C GLU A 318 -10.77 0.95 -4.97
N SER A 319 -11.89 0.62 -5.62
CA SER A 319 -13.05 0.10 -4.91
C SER A 319 -12.68 -1.22 -4.26
N THR A 320 -13.04 -1.38 -2.98
CA THR A 320 -12.70 -2.54 -2.14
C THR A 320 -13.96 -3.09 -1.47
N ILE A 321 -13.86 -4.23 -0.79
CA ILE A 321 -15.02 -4.85 -0.12
C ILE A 321 -15.56 -3.94 0.99
N LEU A 322 -14.67 -3.43 1.83
CA LEU A 322 -14.95 -2.31 2.73
C LEU A 322 -13.98 -1.18 2.43
N ASP A 323 -14.31 0.03 2.84
CA ASP A 323 -13.35 1.12 2.99
C ASP A 323 -13.30 1.54 4.47
N ASP A 324 -12.30 2.36 4.84
CA ASP A 324 -12.14 2.81 6.22
C ASP A 324 -13.34 3.64 6.70
N ALA A 325 -14.01 4.35 5.80
CA ALA A 325 -15.19 5.15 6.13
C ALA A 325 -16.36 4.25 6.57
N ILE A 326 -16.59 3.11 5.90
CA ILE A 326 -17.57 2.11 6.30
C ILE A 326 -17.20 1.54 7.67
N ILE A 327 -15.94 1.16 7.89
CA ILE A 327 -15.50 0.56 9.15
C ILE A 327 -15.73 1.51 10.33
N LEU A 328 -15.45 2.79 10.15
CA LEU A 328 -15.61 3.82 11.18
C LEU A 328 -17.09 4.19 11.38
N SER A 329 -17.79 4.53 10.29
CA SER A 329 -19.18 5.04 10.35
C SER A 329 -20.17 3.99 10.86
N PHE A 330 -19.88 2.71 10.61
CA PHE A 330 -20.70 1.58 11.02
C PHE A 330 -20.05 0.75 12.13
N HIS A 331 -19.13 1.36 12.89
CA HIS A 331 -18.58 0.84 14.14
C HIS A 331 -18.13 -0.62 14.08
N CYS A 332 -17.57 -1.04 12.94
CA CYS A 332 -17.32 -2.45 12.62
C CYS A 332 -16.35 -3.12 13.60
N LYS A 333 -15.43 -2.35 14.18
CA LYS A 333 -14.46 -2.79 15.20
C LYS A 333 -14.98 -2.69 16.63
N GLY A 334 -16.10 -2.00 16.85
CA GLY A 334 -16.72 -1.87 18.17
C GLY A 334 -17.27 -3.19 18.69
N LYS A 335 -17.64 -3.24 19.97
CA LYS A 335 -18.34 -4.39 20.56
C LYS A 335 -19.85 -4.25 20.39
N ALA A 336 -20.54 -5.38 20.31
CA ALA A 336 -22.00 -5.37 20.32
C ALA A 336 -22.52 -5.16 21.75
N VAL A 337 -23.56 -4.34 21.88
CA VAL A 337 -24.40 -4.29 23.08
C VAL A 337 -25.60 -5.17 22.80
N TRP A 338 -25.87 -6.18 23.62
CA TRP A 338 -26.90 -7.19 23.38
C TRP A 338 -28.13 -6.93 24.27
N THR A 339 -29.23 -6.48 23.67
CA THR A 339 -30.50 -6.26 24.41
C THR A 339 -31.42 -7.47 24.37
N GLN A 340 -31.43 -8.24 23.27
CA GLN A 340 -32.28 -9.44 23.10
C GLN A 340 -31.52 -10.76 23.33
N GLY A 341 -30.30 -10.69 23.86
CA GLY A 341 -29.39 -11.84 23.96
C GLY A 341 -28.70 -12.18 22.63
N PHE A 342 -27.93 -13.27 22.61
CA PHE A 342 -27.20 -13.71 21.43
C PHE A 342 -27.16 -15.24 21.30
N ARG A 343 -26.97 -15.71 20.08
CA ARG A 343 -26.58 -17.08 19.74
C ARG A 343 -25.08 -17.12 19.47
N GLN A 344 -24.48 -18.30 19.58
CA GLN A 344 -23.06 -18.53 19.32
C GLN A 344 -22.88 -19.54 18.20
N CYS A 345 -21.91 -19.27 17.33
CA CYS A 345 -21.46 -20.18 16.28
C CYS A 345 -19.96 -20.04 16.08
N ALA A 346 -19.39 -20.92 15.25
CA ALA A 346 -18.00 -20.82 14.82
C ALA A 346 -17.88 -21.10 13.33
N SER A 347 -16.97 -20.38 12.67
CA SER A 347 -16.61 -20.60 11.26
C SER A 347 -15.15 -20.98 11.12
N PHE A 348 -14.87 -21.87 10.16
CA PHE A 348 -13.52 -22.40 9.93
C PHE A 348 -13.15 -22.35 8.44
N ASP A 349 -12.05 -21.68 8.11
CA ASP A 349 -11.36 -21.84 6.82
C ASP A 349 -10.22 -22.85 6.99
N PRO A 350 -10.34 -24.08 6.43
CA PRO A 350 -9.37 -25.15 6.62
C PRO A 350 -8.10 -25.04 5.78
N ASN A 351 -7.99 -24.04 4.89
CA ASN A 351 -7.00 -23.87 3.84
C ASN A 351 -5.80 -24.86 3.81
N PHE A 352 -5.71 -25.65 2.74
CA PHE A 352 -4.88 -26.87 2.67
C PHE A 352 -3.52 -26.70 1.96
N SER A 353 -3.10 -25.49 1.57
CA SER A 353 -1.90 -25.32 0.72
C SER A 353 -0.99 -24.13 1.04
N GLY A 354 0.33 -24.37 0.98
CA GLY A 354 1.36 -23.37 0.68
C GLY A 354 1.44 -22.14 1.59
N GLY A 355 1.54 -22.34 2.91
CA GLY A 355 1.83 -21.27 3.89
C GLY A 355 0.62 -20.47 4.39
N ASP A 356 -0.59 -20.84 3.98
CA ASP A 356 -1.83 -20.17 4.42
C ASP A 356 -2.26 -20.63 5.81
N LYS A 357 -3.01 -19.77 6.52
CA LYS A 357 -3.42 -20.03 7.91
C LYS A 357 -4.79 -20.69 7.94
N ALA A 358 -4.93 -21.76 8.73
CA ALA A 358 -6.24 -22.34 9.05
C ALA A 358 -6.81 -21.61 10.27
N ILE A 359 -7.87 -20.82 10.07
CA ILE A 359 -8.42 -19.93 11.11
C ILE A 359 -9.78 -20.43 11.58
N LEU A 360 -9.93 -20.61 12.89
CA LEU A 360 -11.20 -20.84 13.57
C LEU A 360 -11.67 -19.54 14.21
N GLN A 361 -12.82 -19.02 13.80
CA GLN A 361 -13.40 -17.76 14.29
C GLN A 361 -14.66 -18.05 15.10
N PHE A 362 -14.73 -17.55 16.34
CA PHE A 362 -15.95 -17.59 17.15
C PHE A 362 -16.80 -16.35 16.90
N ILE A 363 -18.12 -16.56 16.85
CA ILE A 363 -19.07 -15.53 16.45
C ILE A 363 -20.25 -15.53 17.42
N LYS A 364 -20.70 -14.32 17.78
CA LYS A 364 -22.00 -14.10 18.41
C LYS A 364 -22.90 -13.40 17.42
N TYR A 365 -24.16 -13.81 17.35
CA TYR A 365 -25.12 -13.14 16.47
C TYR A 365 -26.52 -13.15 17.07
N GLY A 366 -27.31 -12.13 16.75
CA GLY A 366 -28.64 -11.94 17.32
C GLY A 366 -29.21 -10.57 16.96
N GLU A 367 -30.44 -10.34 17.37
CA GLU A 367 -31.05 -9.02 17.27
C GLU A 367 -30.63 -8.16 18.46
N THR A 368 -30.42 -6.87 18.22
CA THR A 368 -30.21 -5.90 19.29
C THR A 368 -30.78 -4.55 18.88
N GLU A 369 -31.01 -3.68 19.86
CA GLU A 369 -31.50 -2.33 19.62
C GLU A 369 -30.35 -1.38 19.28
N ASP A 370 -30.57 -0.53 18.28
CA ASP A 370 -29.72 0.63 18.03
C ASP A 370 -29.95 1.74 19.08
N GLU A 371 -29.18 2.82 19.00
CA GLU A 371 -29.31 3.97 19.93
C GLU A 371 -30.70 4.63 19.90
N LYS A 372 -31.50 4.36 18.86
CA LYS A 372 -32.87 4.86 18.69
C LYS A 372 -33.92 3.81 19.09
N GLY A 373 -33.52 2.69 19.69
CA GLY A 373 -34.41 1.61 20.14
C GLY A 373 -34.92 0.71 19.01
N ARG A 374 -34.32 0.74 17.82
CA ARG A 374 -34.77 -0.07 16.66
C ARG A 374 -34.01 -1.39 16.63
N LEU A 375 -34.75 -2.49 16.48
CA LEU A 375 -34.16 -3.81 16.32
C LEU A 375 -33.39 -3.94 14.99
N ARG A 376 -32.23 -4.57 15.07
CA ARG A 376 -31.38 -4.94 13.93
C ARG A 376 -30.59 -6.20 14.24
N TRP A 377 -30.22 -6.95 13.20
CA TRP A 377 -29.28 -8.06 13.35
C TRP A 377 -27.85 -7.54 13.49
N VAL A 378 -27.13 -8.10 14.46
CA VAL A 378 -25.70 -7.88 14.66
C VAL A 378 -24.96 -9.22 14.65
N ILE A 379 -23.80 -9.23 14.02
CA ILE A 379 -22.82 -10.32 14.00
C ILE A 379 -21.53 -9.76 14.59
N GLU A 380 -21.16 -10.25 15.77
CA GLU A 380 -19.95 -9.88 16.49
C GLU A 380 -18.89 -10.99 16.32
N PHE A 381 -17.79 -10.64 15.66
CA PHE A 381 -16.60 -11.49 15.58
C PHE A 381 -15.84 -11.43 16.90
N GLY A 382 -15.69 -12.58 17.55
CA GLY A 382 -14.99 -12.73 18.82
C GLY A 382 -13.53 -13.16 18.64
N GLU A 383 -13.05 -13.95 19.60
CA GLU A 383 -11.73 -14.58 19.54
C GLU A 383 -11.59 -15.46 18.28
N TRP A 384 -10.40 -15.45 17.68
CA TRP A 384 -10.00 -16.37 16.63
C TRP A 384 -8.77 -17.16 17.05
N MET A 385 -8.60 -18.35 16.49
CA MET A 385 -7.47 -19.22 16.77
C MET A 385 -6.87 -19.80 15.50
N LEU A 386 -5.54 -19.92 15.51
CA LEU A 386 -4.81 -20.65 14.48
C LEU A 386 -4.89 -22.14 14.78
N VAL A 387 -5.52 -22.90 13.87
CA VAL A 387 -5.58 -24.37 13.96
C VAL A 387 -4.25 -24.94 13.52
N THR A 388 -3.51 -25.51 14.46
CA THR A 388 -2.19 -26.10 14.23
C THR A 388 -2.26 -27.63 14.21
N ILE A 389 -1.36 -28.24 13.45
CA ILE A 389 -1.19 -29.70 13.39
C ILE A 389 0.18 -30.07 13.98
N ASP A 390 0.24 -31.18 14.69
CA ASP A 390 1.51 -31.75 15.14
C ASP A 390 2.03 -32.74 14.09
N GLY A 391 3.07 -32.33 13.38
CA GLY A 391 3.72 -33.14 12.36
C GLY A 391 4.41 -34.40 12.89
N ASN A 392 4.68 -34.48 14.21
CA ASN A 392 5.27 -35.67 14.84
C ASN A 392 4.20 -36.72 15.18
N ARG A 393 2.93 -36.32 15.21
CA ARG A 393 1.82 -37.18 15.58
C ARG A 393 1.39 -38.05 14.40
N LYS A 394 1.99 -39.24 14.28
CA LYS A 394 1.75 -40.18 13.18
C LYS A 394 0.50 -41.06 13.36
N ASP A 395 -0.05 -41.14 14.58
CA ASP A 395 -1.25 -41.94 14.91
C ASP A 395 -2.57 -41.29 14.44
N ARG A 396 -2.56 -39.98 14.13
CA ARG A 396 -3.74 -39.21 13.76
C ARG A 396 -3.42 -38.36 12.53
N ALA A 397 -4.09 -38.64 11.41
CA ALA A 397 -3.84 -37.89 10.17
C ALA A 397 -4.17 -36.39 10.35
N PRO A 398 -3.50 -35.47 9.62
CA PRO A 398 -3.63 -34.02 9.83
C PRO A 398 -5.07 -33.49 9.83
N ASP A 399 -5.93 -33.99 8.93
CA ASP A 399 -7.33 -33.58 8.86
C ASP A 399 -8.13 -33.98 10.11
N TYR A 400 -7.85 -35.15 10.67
CA TYR A 400 -8.45 -35.57 11.96
C TYR A 400 -7.92 -34.73 13.11
N GLN A 401 -6.65 -34.31 13.10
CA GLN A 401 -6.11 -33.39 14.11
C GLN A 401 -6.82 -32.02 14.07
N ARG A 402 -7.12 -31.50 12.88
CA ARG A 402 -7.90 -30.25 12.72
C ARG A 402 -9.30 -30.40 13.30
N VAL A 403 -9.97 -31.52 13.00
CA VAL A 403 -11.30 -31.83 13.54
C VAL A 403 -11.25 -31.91 15.07
N ASP A 404 -10.27 -32.62 15.64
CA ASP A 404 -10.09 -32.74 17.08
C ASP A 404 -9.93 -31.35 17.73
N PHE A 405 -9.09 -30.50 17.15
CA PHE A 405 -8.86 -29.13 17.64
C PHE A 405 -10.15 -28.30 17.62
N CYS A 406 -10.83 -28.24 16.47
CA CYS A 406 -12.05 -27.45 16.32
C CYS A 406 -13.16 -27.96 17.25
N LYS A 407 -13.31 -29.29 17.36
CA LYS A 407 -14.28 -29.94 18.26
C LYS A 407 -14.05 -29.55 19.71
N VAL A 408 -12.83 -29.76 20.22
CA VAL A 408 -12.49 -29.46 21.62
C VAL A 408 -12.74 -27.99 21.95
N GLU A 409 -12.33 -27.09 21.05
CA GLU A 409 -12.45 -25.66 21.28
C GLU A 409 -13.89 -25.14 21.16
N CYS A 410 -14.71 -25.75 20.30
CA CYS A 410 -16.14 -25.47 20.20
C CYS A 410 -16.90 -26.01 21.41
N GLU A 411 -16.60 -27.23 21.87
CA GLU A 411 -17.23 -27.85 23.03
C GLU A 411 -16.98 -27.08 24.32
N LYS A 412 -15.75 -26.56 24.52
CA LYS A 412 -15.42 -25.64 25.63
C LYS A 412 -16.31 -24.40 25.67
N ARG A 413 -16.82 -23.96 24.52
CA ARG A 413 -17.66 -22.77 24.35
C ARG A 413 -19.15 -23.11 24.16
N GLY A 414 -19.53 -24.39 24.29
CA GLY A 414 -20.91 -24.84 24.15
C GLY A 414 -21.45 -24.81 22.71
N ILE A 415 -20.59 -24.70 21.70
CA ILE A 415 -20.96 -24.69 20.28
C ILE A 415 -21.15 -26.13 19.81
N LYS A 416 -22.31 -26.43 19.24
CA LYS A 416 -22.67 -27.77 18.76
C LYS A 416 -22.27 -27.92 17.27
N PRO A 417 -22.16 -29.16 16.74
CA PRO A 417 -21.85 -29.37 15.31
C PRO A 417 -22.77 -28.60 14.35
N ARG A 418 -24.07 -28.55 14.65
CA ARG A 418 -25.06 -27.81 13.85
C ARG A 418 -24.88 -26.28 13.87
N ASP A 419 -24.13 -25.76 14.84
CA ASP A 419 -23.82 -24.35 15.03
C ASP A 419 -22.38 -24.03 14.57
N PHE A 420 -21.75 -24.97 13.85
CA PHE A 420 -20.43 -24.83 13.24
C PHE A 420 -20.53 -24.81 11.71
N SER A 421 -19.74 -23.95 11.07
CA SER A 421 -19.58 -23.90 9.62
C SER A 421 -18.12 -23.99 9.20
N LEU A 422 -17.89 -24.55 8.01
CA LEU A 422 -16.57 -24.52 7.37
C LEU A 422 -16.67 -24.17 5.89
N ASP A 423 -15.61 -23.58 5.34
CA ASP A 423 -15.45 -23.51 3.89
C ASP A 423 -15.29 -24.94 3.34
N SER A 424 -16.30 -25.39 2.61
CA SER A 424 -16.33 -26.70 1.97
C SER A 424 -15.93 -26.64 0.49
N THR A 425 -15.22 -25.60 0.04
CA THR A 425 -14.76 -25.49 -1.34
C THR A 425 -13.59 -26.44 -1.62
N GLY A 426 -13.68 -27.22 -2.70
CA GLY A 426 -12.59 -28.11 -3.14
C GLY A 426 -12.19 -29.14 -2.08
N ALA A 427 -10.98 -28.99 -1.51
CA ALA A 427 -10.45 -29.87 -0.45
C ALA A 427 -11.20 -29.75 0.89
N GLY A 428 -12.05 -28.72 1.05
CA GLY A 428 -12.95 -28.61 2.21
C GLY A 428 -14.06 -29.67 2.23
N ARG A 429 -14.48 -30.22 1.08
CA ARG A 429 -15.56 -31.23 1.04
C ARG A 429 -15.18 -32.54 1.75
N PRO A 430 -14.00 -33.16 1.47
CA PRO A 430 -13.55 -34.32 2.25
C PRO A 430 -13.46 -34.04 3.75
N LEU A 431 -12.97 -32.85 4.15
CA LEU A 431 -12.84 -32.50 5.56
C LEU A 431 -14.20 -32.37 6.26
N LYS A 432 -15.21 -31.80 5.57
CA LYS A 432 -16.58 -31.79 6.07
C LYS A 432 -17.07 -33.22 6.38
N SER A 433 -16.83 -34.18 5.49
CA SER A 433 -17.22 -35.57 5.73
C SER A 433 -16.57 -36.17 6.98
N ILE A 434 -15.32 -35.77 7.28
CA ILE A 434 -14.62 -36.19 8.50
C ILE A 434 -15.27 -35.53 9.73
N PHE A 435 -15.61 -34.23 9.68
CA PHE A 435 -16.37 -33.57 10.74
C PHE A 435 -17.72 -34.25 11.01
N ASP A 436 -18.48 -34.54 9.95
CA ASP A 436 -19.79 -35.21 10.04
C ASP A 436 -19.68 -36.56 10.74
N GLN A 437 -18.57 -37.29 10.53
CA GLN A 437 -18.31 -38.60 11.13
C GLN A 437 -17.78 -38.52 12.58
N GLU A 438 -16.84 -37.62 12.88
CA GLU A 438 -16.11 -37.60 14.17
C GLU A 438 -16.76 -36.70 15.24
N TRP A 439 -17.55 -35.71 14.83
CA TRP A 439 -18.20 -34.74 15.72
C TRP A 439 -19.72 -34.73 15.60
N GLY A 440 -20.24 -34.84 14.38
CA GLY A 440 -21.66 -34.79 14.06
C GLY A 440 -21.91 -33.88 12.86
N ILE A 441 -23.14 -33.85 12.35
CA ILE A 441 -23.47 -33.11 11.11
C ILE A 441 -23.17 -31.61 11.27
N VAL A 442 -22.22 -31.11 10.49
CA VAL A 442 -21.82 -29.70 10.42
C VAL A 442 -22.27 -29.03 9.11
N ASN A 443 -22.15 -27.70 9.03
CA ASN A 443 -22.56 -26.92 7.87
C ASN A 443 -21.38 -26.63 6.94
N GLY A 444 -21.50 -26.99 5.66
CA GLY A 444 -20.51 -26.62 4.64
C GLY A 444 -20.98 -25.40 3.85
N ILE A 445 -20.16 -24.36 3.81
CA ILE A 445 -20.39 -23.19 2.96
C ILE A 445 -19.48 -23.32 1.73
N GLU A 446 -20.07 -23.36 0.54
CA GLU A 446 -19.33 -23.45 -0.71
C GLU A 446 -19.13 -22.05 -1.31
N ALA A 447 -17.88 -21.65 -1.52
CA ALA A 447 -17.49 -20.41 -2.20
C ALA A 447 -17.20 -20.61 -3.70
N GLY A 448 -17.11 -21.87 -4.14
CA GLY A 448 -16.90 -22.26 -5.53
C GLY A 448 -18.18 -22.18 -6.37
N GLY A 449 -18.04 -21.79 -7.64
CA GLY A 449 -19.13 -21.78 -8.61
C GLY A 449 -19.88 -20.45 -8.74
N ASN A 450 -21.11 -20.55 -9.25
CA ASN A 450 -21.99 -19.41 -9.48
C ASN A 450 -22.86 -19.14 -8.24
N PRO A 451 -23.26 -17.88 -7.99
CA PRO A 451 -24.25 -17.59 -6.96
C PRO A 451 -25.62 -18.21 -7.27
N SER A 452 -26.44 -18.31 -6.22
CA SER A 452 -27.81 -18.85 -6.31
C SER A 452 -28.75 -17.93 -7.11
N ASP A 453 -29.68 -18.55 -7.85
CA ASP A 453 -30.82 -17.88 -8.47
C ASP A 453 -31.96 -17.63 -7.47
N ASP A 454 -31.98 -18.37 -6.35
CA ASP A 454 -33.07 -18.32 -5.37
C ASP A 454 -32.89 -17.20 -4.33
N VAL A 455 -31.72 -16.56 -4.30
CA VAL A 455 -31.41 -15.49 -3.34
C VAL A 455 -31.61 -14.15 -4.04
N VAL A 456 -32.62 -13.39 -3.62
CA VAL A 456 -32.83 -12.01 -4.03
C VAL A 456 -31.95 -11.09 -3.16
N VAL A 457 -31.19 -10.20 -3.79
CA VAL A 457 -30.18 -9.36 -3.13
C VAL A 457 -30.47 -7.86 -3.23
N ASP A 458 -31.51 -7.47 -3.98
CA ASP A 458 -31.99 -6.08 -4.00
C ASP A 458 -33.52 -5.99 -4.05
N GLU A 459 -34.04 -4.79 -3.78
CA GLU A 459 -35.48 -4.49 -3.75
C GLU A 459 -36.16 -4.60 -5.12
N MET A 460 -35.37 -4.59 -6.21
CA MET A 460 -35.87 -4.74 -7.58
C MET A 460 -36.03 -6.22 -7.97
N GLY A 461 -35.75 -7.15 -7.06
CA GLY A 461 -35.89 -8.58 -7.28
C GLY A 461 -34.68 -9.21 -7.95
N LYS A 462 -33.55 -8.52 -8.06
CA LYS A 462 -32.34 -9.05 -8.67
C LYS A 462 -31.78 -10.20 -7.84
N THR A 463 -31.50 -11.30 -8.51
CA THR A 463 -30.93 -12.49 -7.87
C THR A 463 -29.43 -12.33 -7.63
N ALA A 464 -28.85 -13.08 -6.69
CA ALA A 464 -27.42 -13.09 -6.43
C ALA A 464 -26.63 -13.46 -7.70
N ARG A 465 -27.17 -14.36 -8.54
CA ARG A 465 -26.55 -14.73 -9.82
C ARG A 465 -26.53 -13.59 -10.83
N GLU A 466 -27.54 -12.74 -10.84
CA GLU A 466 -27.59 -11.55 -11.69
C GLU A 466 -26.69 -10.43 -11.15
N ALA A 467 -26.53 -10.33 -9.83
CA ALA A 467 -25.72 -9.29 -9.20
C ALA A 467 -24.23 -9.60 -9.18
N TYR A 468 -23.82 -10.86 -9.00
CA TYR A 468 -22.43 -11.24 -8.73
C TYR A 468 -21.88 -12.26 -9.73
N ASP A 469 -20.60 -12.14 -10.12
CA ASP A 469 -19.97 -13.06 -11.09
C ASP A 469 -19.66 -14.44 -10.51
N THR A 470 -19.40 -14.52 -9.20
CA THR A 470 -19.02 -15.76 -8.52
C THR A 470 -19.64 -15.85 -7.13
N GLN A 471 -19.83 -17.08 -6.64
CA GLN A 471 -20.30 -17.32 -5.27
C GLN A 471 -19.36 -16.68 -4.23
N ALA A 472 -18.04 -16.74 -4.44
CA ALA A 472 -17.09 -16.02 -3.59
C ALA A 472 -17.30 -14.49 -3.59
N SER A 473 -17.66 -13.88 -4.73
CA SER A 473 -17.98 -12.44 -4.76
C SER A 473 -19.24 -12.18 -3.95
N TYR A 474 -20.28 -13.00 -4.13
CA TYR A 474 -21.51 -12.90 -3.36
C TYR A 474 -21.27 -12.97 -1.84
N LEU A 475 -20.48 -13.93 -1.34
CA LEU A 475 -20.16 -14.05 0.08
C LEU A 475 -19.48 -12.78 0.64
N LEU A 476 -18.54 -12.20 -0.11
CA LEU A 476 -17.85 -10.97 0.27
C LEU A 476 -18.77 -9.75 0.27
N PHE A 477 -19.67 -9.66 -0.70
CA PHE A 477 -20.65 -8.57 -0.75
C PHE A 477 -21.77 -8.73 0.29
N SER A 478 -22.16 -9.94 0.64
CA SER A 478 -23.09 -10.17 1.76
C SER A 478 -22.45 -9.72 3.10
N PHE A 479 -21.17 -9.99 3.30
CA PHE A 479 -20.41 -9.41 4.42
C PHE A 479 -20.42 -7.87 4.41
N ARG A 480 -20.24 -7.26 3.23
CA ARG A 480 -20.32 -5.79 3.05
C ARG A 480 -21.72 -5.24 3.38
N GLU A 481 -22.78 -5.92 2.96
CA GLU A 481 -24.18 -5.52 3.24
C GLU A 481 -24.45 -5.48 4.75
N PHE A 482 -24.01 -6.49 5.51
CA PHE A 482 -24.11 -6.45 6.97
C PHE A 482 -23.28 -5.31 7.58
N ALA A 483 -22.08 -5.04 7.04
CA ALA A 483 -21.26 -3.93 7.54
C ALA A 483 -21.97 -2.57 7.33
N MET A 484 -22.53 -2.35 6.14
CA MET A 484 -23.27 -1.12 5.82
C MET A 484 -24.61 -1.00 6.55
N ALA A 485 -25.18 -2.12 7.00
CA ALA A 485 -26.37 -2.13 7.85
C ALA A 485 -26.07 -1.87 9.35
N ASP A 486 -24.85 -1.43 9.69
CA ASP A 486 -24.35 -1.32 11.07
C ASP A 486 -24.47 -2.64 11.86
N GLY A 487 -24.39 -3.76 11.15
CA GLY A 487 -24.62 -5.11 11.65
C GLY A 487 -23.35 -5.91 11.93
N ILE A 488 -22.15 -5.37 11.67
CA ILE A 488 -20.89 -6.04 11.99
C ILE A 488 -20.23 -5.42 13.23
N ARG A 489 -19.71 -6.25 14.13
CA ARG A 489 -18.93 -5.86 15.31
C ARG A 489 -17.71 -6.76 15.49
N GLY A 490 -16.71 -6.30 16.24
CA GLY A 490 -15.54 -7.08 16.64
C GLY A 490 -14.57 -7.45 15.52
N LEU A 491 -14.61 -6.76 14.37
CA LEU A 491 -13.68 -7.01 13.26
C LEU A 491 -12.22 -6.86 13.73
N SER A 492 -11.43 -7.92 13.57
CA SER A 492 -9.99 -7.89 13.90
C SER A 492 -9.23 -6.94 12.97
N HIS A 493 -8.02 -6.56 13.38
CA HIS A 493 -7.13 -5.76 12.54
C HIS A 493 -6.83 -6.49 11.22
N GLU A 494 -6.54 -7.80 11.28
CA GLU A 494 -6.26 -8.63 10.11
C GLU A 494 -7.45 -8.73 9.17
N ALA A 495 -8.66 -8.99 9.67
CA ALA A 495 -9.86 -9.10 8.84
C ALA A 495 -10.24 -7.74 8.22
N SER A 496 -10.11 -6.66 9.00
CA SER A 496 -10.33 -5.29 8.50
C SER A 496 -9.35 -4.95 7.38
N PHE A 497 -8.04 -5.18 7.60
CA PHE A 497 -7.01 -4.96 6.60
C PHE A 497 -7.26 -5.76 5.32
N GLN A 498 -7.66 -7.03 5.48
CA GLN A 498 -7.99 -7.89 4.34
C GLN A 498 -9.21 -7.37 3.57
N ALA A 499 -10.25 -6.87 4.26
CA ALA A 499 -11.45 -6.32 3.64
C ALA A 499 -11.17 -5.02 2.87
N VAL A 500 -10.43 -4.08 3.46
CA VAL A 500 -10.05 -2.81 2.80
C VAL A 500 -8.98 -2.97 1.74
N SER A 501 -8.27 -4.09 1.74
CA SER A 501 -7.29 -4.40 0.69
C SER A 501 -7.89 -5.19 -0.46
N ARG A 502 -9.07 -5.81 -0.30
CA ARG A 502 -9.64 -6.71 -1.32
C ARG A 502 -10.42 -5.91 -2.35
N ARG A 503 -9.86 -5.79 -3.57
CA ARG A 503 -10.43 -4.97 -4.65
C ARG A 503 -11.76 -5.51 -5.14
N THR A 504 -12.62 -4.64 -5.63
CA THR A 504 -13.87 -4.92 -6.31
C THR A 504 -13.91 -4.19 -7.66
N PHE A 505 -14.68 -4.73 -8.59
CA PHE A 505 -14.85 -4.15 -9.92
C PHE A 505 -16.12 -4.69 -10.58
N LEU A 506 -16.62 -3.98 -11.59
CA LEU A 506 -17.71 -4.46 -12.43
C LEU A 506 -17.16 -5.23 -13.64
N ARG A 507 -17.81 -6.34 -13.99
CA ARG A 507 -17.54 -7.09 -15.21
C ARG A 507 -18.84 -7.62 -15.78
N GLY A 508 -19.14 -7.25 -17.03
CA GLY A 508 -20.38 -7.69 -17.70
C GLY A 508 -21.65 -7.32 -16.93
N GLY A 509 -21.66 -6.17 -16.24
CA GLY A 509 -22.79 -5.72 -15.41
C GLY A 509 -22.91 -6.39 -14.04
N LYS A 510 -21.96 -7.25 -13.66
CA LYS A 510 -21.93 -7.95 -12.37
C LYS A 510 -20.79 -7.46 -11.49
N TRP A 511 -21.06 -7.40 -10.19
CA TRP A 511 -20.06 -7.13 -9.17
C TRP A 511 -19.12 -8.32 -9.02
N CYS A 512 -17.82 -8.03 -9.03
CA CYS A 512 -16.75 -8.99 -8.85
C CYS A 512 -15.88 -8.54 -7.69
N ALA A 513 -15.53 -9.47 -6.81
CA ALA A 513 -14.40 -9.30 -5.94
C ALA A 513 -13.13 -9.83 -6.62
N GLU A 514 -11.99 -9.23 -6.30
CA GLU A 514 -10.68 -9.78 -6.65
C GLU A 514 -10.62 -11.25 -6.23
N PRO A 515 -10.10 -12.16 -7.07
CA PRO A 515 -9.99 -13.57 -6.70
C PRO A 515 -8.83 -13.79 -5.71
N LYS A 516 -8.88 -14.87 -4.92
CA LYS A 516 -7.82 -15.22 -3.95
C LYS A 516 -6.50 -15.47 -4.67
N VAL A 517 -6.57 -16.23 -5.77
CA VAL A 517 -5.47 -16.50 -6.68
C VAL A 517 -5.85 -16.03 -8.08
N GLY A 518 -4.94 -15.33 -8.77
CA GLY A 518 -5.20 -14.78 -10.10
C GLY A 518 -5.53 -15.87 -11.10
N SER A 519 -6.54 -15.62 -11.94
CA SER A 519 -6.93 -16.52 -13.03
C SER A 519 -6.34 -16.00 -14.33
N LYS A 520 -5.59 -16.84 -15.07
CA LYS A 520 -5.06 -16.47 -16.40
C LYS A 520 -6.19 -15.96 -17.29
N GLY A 521 -6.02 -14.80 -17.92
CA GLY A 521 -6.96 -14.23 -18.88
C GLY A 521 -8.09 -13.37 -18.31
N ARG A 522 -8.24 -13.23 -16.98
CA ARG A 522 -9.20 -12.25 -16.43
C ARG A 522 -8.63 -10.83 -16.56
N ARG A 523 -9.42 -9.93 -17.13
CA ARG A 523 -9.08 -8.51 -17.26
C ARG A 523 -10.12 -7.63 -16.56
N ASP A 524 -9.67 -6.52 -16.00
CA ASP A 524 -10.56 -5.47 -15.48
C ASP A 524 -11.15 -4.61 -16.62
N GLU A 525 -11.99 -3.64 -16.28
CA GLU A 525 -12.61 -2.69 -17.23
C GLU A 525 -11.59 -1.85 -18.03
N ARG A 526 -10.34 -1.75 -17.54
CA ARG A 526 -9.24 -1.06 -18.20
C ARG A 526 -8.35 -2.01 -19.03
N GLY A 527 -8.75 -3.27 -19.16
CA GLY A 527 -8.04 -4.30 -19.91
C GLY A 527 -6.79 -4.85 -19.23
N ARG A 528 -6.55 -4.53 -17.94
CA ARG A 528 -5.39 -4.99 -17.16
C ARG A 528 -5.64 -6.40 -16.63
N GLU A 529 -4.63 -7.27 -16.59
CA GLU A 529 -4.80 -8.60 -15.98
C GLU A 529 -5.11 -8.48 -14.48
N VAL A 530 -6.18 -9.17 -14.05
CA VAL A 530 -6.57 -9.23 -12.64
C VAL A 530 -5.63 -10.21 -11.94
N ARG A 531 -4.59 -9.66 -11.30
CA ARG A 531 -3.79 -10.36 -10.30
C ARG A 531 -4.73 -10.68 -9.11
N GLY A 532 -4.64 -11.89 -8.57
CA GLY A 532 -5.37 -12.25 -7.37
C GLY A 532 -4.67 -11.71 -6.12
N TYR A 533 -5.44 -11.61 -5.04
CA TYR A 533 -4.99 -11.01 -3.79
C TYR A 533 -3.67 -11.59 -3.27
N LYS A 534 -3.48 -12.91 -3.31
CA LYS A 534 -2.24 -13.56 -2.85
C LYS A 534 -1.01 -13.11 -3.64
N GLN A 535 -1.16 -12.83 -4.93
CA GLN A 535 -0.05 -12.37 -5.78
C GLN A 535 0.31 -10.90 -5.52
N ARG A 536 -0.66 -10.10 -5.07
CA ARG A 536 -0.47 -8.68 -4.79
C ARG A 536 0.01 -8.44 -3.36
N MET A 537 -0.59 -9.11 -2.39
CA MET A 537 -0.33 -8.94 -0.96
C MET A 537 0.77 -9.88 -0.44
N GLY A 538 1.11 -10.93 -1.20
CA GLY A 538 2.10 -11.94 -0.78
C GLY A 538 1.56 -12.95 0.23
N HIS A 539 0.29 -12.84 0.65
CA HIS A 539 -0.39 -13.77 1.56
C HIS A 539 -1.89 -13.89 1.21
N SER A 540 -2.54 -14.94 1.71
CA SER A 540 -3.98 -15.15 1.55
C SER A 540 -4.82 -14.30 2.53
N PRO A 541 -6.09 -14.00 2.20
CA PRO A 541 -7.01 -13.25 3.06
C PRO A 541 -7.74 -14.16 4.08
N ASP A 542 -7.03 -15.04 4.78
CA ASP A 542 -7.66 -16.16 5.49
C ASP A 542 -8.62 -15.72 6.64
N HIS A 543 -8.40 -14.56 7.25
CA HIS A 543 -9.29 -14.04 8.29
C HIS A 543 -10.61 -13.53 7.70
N LEU A 544 -10.56 -12.78 6.59
CA LEU A 544 -11.74 -12.30 5.89
C LEU A 544 -12.56 -13.46 5.32
N ASP A 545 -11.91 -14.43 4.67
CA ASP A 545 -12.58 -15.62 4.12
C ASP A 545 -13.35 -16.36 5.24
N THR A 546 -12.72 -16.55 6.40
CA THR A 546 -13.37 -17.17 7.58
C THR A 546 -14.55 -16.33 8.11
N CYS A 547 -14.43 -14.99 8.12
CA CYS A 547 -15.53 -14.10 8.51
C CYS A 547 -16.72 -14.21 7.53
N CYS A 548 -16.47 -14.27 6.23
CA CYS A 548 -17.50 -14.42 5.21
C CYS A 548 -18.26 -15.75 5.33
N VAL A 549 -17.56 -16.85 5.63
CA VAL A 549 -18.18 -18.15 5.95
C VAL A 549 -19.09 -18.03 7.18
N GLY A 550 -18.65 -17.28 8.19
CA GLY A 550 -19.43 -17.00 9.39
C GLY A 550 -20.69 -16.19 9.12
N VAL A 551 -20.60 -15.11 8.36
CA VAL A 551 -21.76 -14.29 7.96
C VAL A 551 -22.77 -15.13 7.19
N GLU A 552 -22.31 -15.94 6.23
CA GLU A 552 -23.23 -16.76 5.44
C GLU A 552 -23.92 -17.83 6.28
N PHE A 553 -23.24 -18.41 7.26
CA PHE A 553 -23.87 -19.30 8.24
C PHE A 553 -24.96 -18.56 9.04
N CYS A 554 -24.63 -17.38 9.59
CA CYS A 554 -25.58 -16.57 10.34
C CYS A 554 -26.81 -16.20 9.49
N ARG A 555 -26.62 -15.94 8.19
CA ARG A 555 -27.69 -15.57 7.26
C ARG A 555 -28.57 -16.75 6.88
N THR A 556 -27.97 -17.83 6.38
CA THR A 556 -28.71 -18.97 5.80
C THR A 556 -29.27 -19.93 6.84
N ILE A 557 -28.50 -20.20 7.89
CA ILE A 557 -28.89 -21.15 8.95
C ILE A 557 -29.41 -20.38 10.16
N GLY A 558 -28.75 -19.28 10.51
CA GLY A 558 -29.12 -18.46 11.66
C GLY A 558 -30.34 -17.56 11.46
N GLY A 559 -30.70 -17.28 10.20
CA GLY A 559 -31.81 -16.40 9.82
C GLY A 559 -31.52 -14.90 9.93
N ALA A 560 -30.25 -14.51 10.13
CA ALA A 560 -29.86 -13.11 10.23
C ALA A 560 -30.04 -12.40 8.88
N THR A 561 -30.55 -11.17 8.91
CA THR A 561 -30.74 -10.36 7.70
C THR A 561 -30.14 -8.96 7.89
N PRO A 562 -29.44 -8.40 6.89
CA PRO A 562 -28.96 -7.03 6.97
C PRO A 562 -30.18 -6.10 7.01
N THR A 563 -30.38 -5.42 8.14
CA THR A 563 -31.50 -4.48 8.29
C THR A 563 -31.05 -3.09 7.86
N VAL A 564 -31.25 -2.76 6.59
CA VAL A 564 -31.08 -1.37 6.11
C VAL A 564 -32.34 -0.60 6.50
N ASN A 565 -32.34 0.01 7.69
CA ASN A 565 -33.46 0.85 8.12
C ASN A 565 -33.42 2.19 7.36
N LEU A 566 -33.94 2.18 6.12
CA LEU A 566 -34.29 3.41 5.41
C LEU A 566 -35.58 3.97 6.05
N PRO A 567 -35.69 5.30 6.28
CA PRO A 567 -36.97 5.90 6.63
C PRO A 567 -38.01 5.56 5.54
N PRO A 568 -39.30 5.38 5.88
CA PRO A 568 -40.31 5.10 4.87
C PRO A 568 -40.34 6.24 3.85
N PRO A 569 -40.45 5.95 2.55
CA PRO A 569 -40.49 6.98 1.52
C PRO A 569 -41.71 7.86 1.77
N ALA A 570 -41.50 9.18 1.91
CA ALA A 570 -42.58 10.13 1.89
C ALA A 570 -43.29 10.00 0.52
N GLU A 571 -44.63 9.93 0.52
CA GLU A 571 -45.41 9.78 -0.72
C GLU A 571 -44.97 10.82 -1.77
N GLY A 572 -44.40 10.35 -2.88
CA GLY A 572 -43.90 11.17 -3.99
C GLY A 572 -42.39 11.07 -4.31
N SER A 573 -41.63 10.17 -3.69
CA SER A 573 -40.15 10.22 -3.69
C SER A 573 -39.38 9.25 -4.61
N ASP A 574 -39.96 8.71 -5.69
CA ASP A 574 -39.21 7.83 -6.62
C ASP A 574 -38.04 8.56 -7.34
N GLN A 575 -38.12 9.88 -7.46
CA GLN A 575 -37.04 10.73 -7.98
C GLN A 575 -36.03 11.11 -6.88
N ALA A 576 -36.51 11.35 -5.66
CA ALA A 576 -35.67 11.76 -4.53
C ALA A 576 -34.82 10.62 -3.97
N TRP A 577 -35.26 9.36 -4.08
CA TRP A 577 -34.48 8.19 -3.65
C TRP A 577 -33.22 7.98 -4.51
N LYS A 578 -33.30 8.30 -5.81
CA LYS A 578 -32.13 8.33 -6.71
C LYS A 578 -31.20 9.51 -6.43
N ASP A 579 -31.74 10.62 -5.92
CA ASP A 579 -30.98 11.82 -5.60
C ASP A 579 -30.31 11.72 -4.22
N GLU A 580 -30.92 11.08 -3.22
CA GLU A 580 -30.41 10.93 -1.85
C GLU A 580 -29.21 9.98 -1.76
N PHE A 581 -29.15 8.96 -2.62
CA PHE A 581 -28.00 8.06 -2.79
C PHE A 581 -27.12 8.40 -3.99
N SER A 582 -27.38 9.51 -4.68
CA SER A 582 -26.41 10.08 -5.59
C SER A 582 -25.22 10.64 -4.80
N SER A 583 -24.03 10.60 -5.38
CA SER A 583 -22.78 11.12 -4.80
C SER A 583 -22.87 12.55 -4.26
N ASP A 584 -23.89 13.31 -4.66
CA ASP A 584 -23.99 14.74 -4.45
C ASP A 584 -24.72 15.11 -3.15
N ASN A 585 -25.58 14.25 -2.58
CA ASN A 585 -26.32 14.52 -1.34
C ASN A 585 -25.66 13.96 -0.07
N TYR A 586 -24.82 12.92 -0.19
CA TYR A 586 -23.98 12.42 0.91
C TYR A 586 -22.94 13.46 1.39
N LEU A 587 -22.77 14.56 0.63
CA LEU A 587 -21.80 15.63 0.85
C LEU A 587 -22.30 16.78 1.74
N ARG A 588 -23.59 16.83 2.13
CA ARG A 588 -24.12 17.98 2.90
C ARG A 588 -23.69 18.00 4.37
N ASP A 589 -23.51 16.85 4.99
CA ASP A 589 -23.14 16.75 6.41
C ASP A 589 -21.62 16.80 6.66
N TYR A 590 -20.81 16.93 5.61
CA TYR A 590 -19.37 17.16 5.66
C TYR A 590 -18.98 18.47 4.96
N SER A 591 -19.77 19.52 5.18
CA SER A 591 -19.35 20.87 4.80
C SER A 591 -18.27 21.37 5.76
N PHE A 592 -17.05 21.44 5.24
CA PHE A 592 -15.88 22.04 5.84
C PHE A 592 -16.13 23.52 6.20
N VAL A 593 -15.86 23.87 7.46
CA VAL A 593 -15.27 25.16 7.84
C VAL A 593 -13.79 24.90 8.09
#